data_AF-A0A3P6FHB8-F1
#
_entry.id   AF-A0A3P6FHB8-F1
#
_cell.length_a   1.000
_cell.length_b   1.000
_cell.length_c   1.000
_cell.angle_alpha   90.00
_cell.angle_beta   90.00
_cell.angle_gamma   90.00
#
_symmetry.space_group_name_H-M   'P 1'
#
loop_
_entity.id
_entity.type
_entity.pdbx_description
1 polymer ?
#
loop_
_entity_poly.entity_id
_entity_poly.type
_entity_poly.pdbx_seq_one_letter_code
_entity_poly.pdbx_strand_id
1 'polypeptide(L)' 'MHLMYVETSKAKVCWKDICLPKIEGGLGIRPLKEMNTVFCLKLIWCISSKKSLLWVRWIHCYLIRKGYFWS' A
#
# COMPACT_ATOMS: atom_id res chain seq x y z
N MET A 1 18.30 -31.00 26.02
CA MET A 1 17.28 -30.41 25.14
C MET A 1 16.96 -29.01 25.65
N HIS A 2 17.93 -28.10 25.52
CA HIS A 2 17.83 -26.70 25.94
C HIS A 2 17.23 -25.96 24.75
N LEU A 3 15.91 -25.86 24.71
CA LEU A 3 15.20 -25.11 23.69
C LEU A 3 15.57 -23.64 23.86
N MET A 4 16.51 -23.16 23.03
CA MET A 4 16.72 -21.75 22.78
C MET A 4 15.43 -21.19 22.15
N TYR A 5 14.46 -20.83 22.99
CA TYR A 5 13.49 -19.82 22.59
C TYR A 5 14.26 -18.51 22.44
N VAL A 6 14.77 -18.26 21.23
CA VAL A 6 15.14 -16.92 20.82
C VAL A 6 13.84 -16.13 20.84
N GLU A 7 13.60 -15.41 21.92
CA GLU A 7 12.60 -14.35 21.92
C GLU A 7 13.06 -13.33 20.88
N THR A 8 12.43 -13.36 19.71
CA THR A 8 12.59 -12.29 18.72
C THR A 8 12.00 -11.03 19.33
N SER A 9 12.80 -10.27 20.07
CA SER A 9 12.41 -8.95 20.52
C SER A 9 12.17 -8.13 19.25
N LYS A 10 10.89 -7.91 18.91
CA LYS A 10 10.53 -7.06 17.79
C LYS A 10 10.91 -5.65 18.19
N ALA A 11 12.01 -5.13 17.63
CA ALA A 11 12.35 -3.74 17.77
C ALA A 11 11.14 -2.90 17.33
N LYS A 12 10.59 -2.08 18.25
CA LYS A 12 9.55 -1.12 17.91
C LYS A 12 10.23 0.03 17.17
N VAL A 13 10.36 -0.11 15.85
CA VAL A 13 10.97 0.92 15.02
C VAL A 13 9.88 1.89 14.56
N CYS A 14 10.11 3.19 14.80
CA CYS A 14 9.22 4.22 14.28
C CYS A 14 9.35 4.28 12.76
N TRP A 15 8.23 4.14 12.05
CA TRP A 15 8.22 4.16 10.59
C TRP A 15 8.74 5.47 10.01
N LYS A 16 8.59 6.58 10.75
CA LYS A 16 9.09 7.90 10.33
C LYS A 16 10.61 7.91 10.23
N ASP A 17 11.28 7.31 11.21
CA ASP A 17 12.74 7.31 11.30
C ASP A 17 13.36 6.39 10.24
N ILE A 18 12.70 5.27 9.94
CA ILE A 18 13.12 4.34 8.86
C ILE A 18 13.06 5.03 7.48
N CYS A 19 12.10 5.93 7.27
CA CYS A 19 11.94 6.61 5.98
C CYS A 19 12.96 7.73 5.75
N LEU A 20 13.69 8.16 6.78
CA LEU A 20 14.72 9.17 6.64
C LEU A 20 15.85 8.68 5.71
N PRO A 21 16.55 9.58 5.01
CA PRO A 21 17.74 9.25 4.25
C PRO A 21 18.79 8.51 5.10
N LYS A 22 19.65 7.71 4.44
CA LYS A 22 20.74 7.01 5.13
C LYS A 22 21.70 7.94 5.88
N ILE A 23 21.89 9.17 5.39
CA ILE A 23 22.73 10.18 6.04
C ILE A 23 22.13 10.68 7.36
N GLU A 24 20.81 10.56 7.54
CA GLU A 24 20.08 10.96 8.75
C GLU A 24 19.79 9.76 9.67
N GLY A 25 20.37 8.58 9.40
CA GLY A 25 20.20 7.37 10.21
C GLY A 25 18.98 6.52 9.86
N GLY A 26 18.25 6.84 8.79
CA GLY A 26 17.15 6.03 8.27
C GLY A 26 17.58 5.03 7.18
N LEU A 27 16.62 4.25 6.66
CA LEU A 27 16.86 3.30 5.57
C LEU A 27 16.65 3.91 4.17
N GLY A 28 16.11 5.13 4.09
CA GLY A 28 15.81 5.81 2.83
C GLY A 28 14.66 5.18 2.04
N ILE A 29 13.79 4.40 2.70
CA ILE A 29 12.61 3.82 2.05
C ILE A 29 11.48 4.84 1.97
N ARG A 30 10.61 4.69 0.97
CA ARG A 30 9.48 5.61 0.81
C ARG A 30 8.43 5.40 1.91
N PRO A 31 7.83 6.47 2.45
CA PRO A 31 6.74 6.37 3.42
C PRO A 31 5.57 5.55 2.88
N LEU A 32 5.18 4.49 3.59
CA LEU A 32 4.07 3.62 3.17
C LEU A 32 2.76 4.38 3.05
N LYS A 33 2.53 5.35 3.93
CA LYS A 33 1.32 6.18 3.90
C LYS A 33 1.18 6.92 2.58
N GLU A 34 2.24 7.59 2.14
CA GLU A 34 2.26 8.34 0.88
C GLU A 34 2.16 7.40 -0.33
N MET A 35 2.92 6.30 -0.31
CA MET A 35 2.86 5.30 -1.37
C MET A 35 1.45 4.71 -1.49
N ASN A 36 0.80 4.40 -0.37
CA ASN A 36 -0.57 3.91 -0.36
C ASN A 36 -1.54 4.92 -0.98
N THR A 37 -1.43 6.22 -0.62
CA THR A 37 -2.24 7.27 -1.24
C THR A 37 -2.04 7.32 -2.76
N VAL A 38 -0.80 7.29 -3.23
CA VAL A 38 -0.49 7.30 -4.68
C VAL A 38 -1.05 6.05 -5.36
N PHE A 39 -0.92 4.87 -4.75
CA PHE A 39 -1.48 3.63 -5.30
C PHE A 39 -3.00 3.66 -5.35
N CYS A 40 -3.67 4.15 -4.30
CA CYS A 40 -5.12 4.35 -4.30
C CYS A 40 -5.56 5.29 -5.43
N LEU A 41 -4.89 6.43 -5.60
CA LEU A 41 -5.17 7.36 -6.70
C LEU A 41 -4.98 6.71 -8.07
N LYS A 42 -3.91 5.90 -8.23
CA LYS A 42 -3.66 5.14 -9.46
C LYS A 42 -4.74 4.09 -9.72
N LEU A 43 -5.25 3.42 -8.68
CA LEU A 43 -6.35 2.46 -8.79
C LEU A 43 -7.64 3.17 -9.20
N ILE A 44 -7.98 4.29 -8.54
CA ILE A 44 -9.12 5.14 -8.90
C ILE A 44 -9.03 5.58 -10.35
N TRP A 45 -7.86 6.08 -10.77
CA TRP A 45 -7.61 6.47 -12.15
C TRP A 45 -7.82 5.30 -13.13
N CYS A 46 -7.32 4.11 -12.81
CA CYS A 46 -7.51 2.92 -13.65
C CYS A 46 -8.98 2.51 -13.76
N ILE A 47 -9.74 2.57 -12.67
CA ILE A 47 -11.17 2.27 -12.64
C ILE A 47 -11.96 3.31 -13.45
N SER A 48 -11.61 4.59 -13.32
CA SER A 48 -12.25 5.69 -14.02
C SER A 48 -11.89 5.73 -15.51
N SER A 49 -10.65 5.43 -15.87
CA SER A 49 -10.13 5.53 -17.25
C SER A 49 -10.48 4.35 -18.16
N LYS A 50 -11.45 3.50 -17.79
CA LYS A 50 -11.91 2.33 -18.56
C LYS A 50 -10.77 1.52 -19.22
N LYS A 51 -9.62 1.37 -18.54
CA LYS A 51 -8.53 0.55 -19.06
C LYS A 51 -9.03 -0.88 -19.20
N SER A 52 -8.72 -1.54 -20.31
CA SER A 52 -9.18 -2.87 -20.75
C SER A 52 -8.75 -4.05 -19.86
N LEU A 53 -8.41 -3.79 -18.59
CA LEU A 53 -8.02 -4.79 -17.61
C LEU A 53 -9.26 -5.57 -17.15
N LEU A 54 -9.15 -6.89 -17.13
CA LEU A 54 -10.24 -7.80 -16.73
C LEU A 54 -10.78 -7.51 -15.33
N TRP A 55 -9.89 -7.21 -14.37
CA TRP A 55 -10.30 -6.88 -13.01
C TRP A 55 -11.06 -5.54 -12.91
N VAL A 56 -10.72 -4.55 -13.74
CA VAL A 56 -11.49 -3.30 -13.82
C VAL A 56 -12.88 -3.58 -14.37
N ARG A 57 -12.99 -4.40 -15.43
CA ARG A 57 -14.29 -4.83 -15.97
C ARG A 57 -15.12 -5.58 -14.92
N TRP A 58 -14.49 -6.45 -14.13
CA TRP A 58 -15.14 -7.14 -13.02
C TRP A 58 -15.67 -6.16 -11.97
N ILE A 59 -14.88 -5.17 -11.56
CA ILE A 59 -15.35 -4.11 -10.63
C ILE A 59 -16.58 -3.39 -11.19
N HIS A 60 -16.57 -3.01 -12.46
CA HIS A 60 -17.71 -2.36 -13.09
C HIS A 60 -18.95 -3.26 -13.12
N CYS A 61 -18.80 -4.55 -13.45
CA CYS A 61 -19.91 -5.50 -13.50
C CYS A 61 -20.50 -5.83 -12.12
N TYR A 62 -19.66 -6.04 -11.10
CA TYR A 62 -20.09 -6.61 -9.82
C TYR A 62 -20.18 -5.60 -8.68
N LEU A 63 -19.28 -4.61 -8.63
CA LEU A 63 -19.20 -3.65 -7.52
C LEU A 63 -19.97 -2.35 -7.82
N ILE A 64 -19.69 -1.73 -8.97
CA ILE A 64 -20.31 -0.45 -9.37
C ILE A 64 -21.71 -0.68 -9.97
N ARG A 65 -21.91 -1.81 -10.68
CA ARG A 65 -23.17 -2.25 -11.31
C ARG A 65 -23.74 -1.20 -12.28
N LYS A 66 -24.66 -0.34 -11.81
CA LYS A 66 -25.32 0.75 -12.57
C LYS A 66 -25.02 2.15 -12.04
N GLY A 67 -24.28 2.26 -10.93
CA GLY A 67 -23.87 3.55 -10.38
C GLY A 67 -22.71 4.16 -11.14
N TYR A 68 -22.45 5.44 -10.92
CA TYR A 68 -21.17 6.04 -11.31
C TYR A 68 -20.22 5.92 -10.13
N PHE A 69 -18.94 5.72 -10.40
CA PHE A 69 -17.91 5.60 -9.36
C PHE A 69 -17.87 6.83 -8.42
N TRP A 70 -18.33 8.00 -8.89
CA TRP A 70 -18.28 9.28 -8.18
C TRP A 70 -19.66 9.82 -7.77
N SER A 71 -20.73 9.04 -7.92
CA SER A 71 -22.08 9.44 -7.50
C SER A 71 -22.38 9.04 -6.07
#